data_AF-A0A820JHC0-F1
#
_entry.id   AF-A0A820JHC0-F1
#
_cell.length_a   1.000
_cell.length_b   1.000
_cell.length_c   1.000
_cell.angle_alpha   90.00
_cell.angle_beta   90.00
_cell.angle_gamma   90.00
#
_symmetry.space_group_name_H-M   'P 1'
#
loop_
_entity.id
_entity.type
_entity.pdbx_description
1 polymer ?
#
loop_
_entity_poly.entity_id
_entity_poly.type
_entity_poly.pdbx_seq_one_letter_code
_entity_poly.pdbx_strand_id
1 'polypeptide(L)'
;TLIRQADYGKTKRLSIILEGEAVINNSLAIILFNSIKSFVVNDQTSHSKVEFFKTTAIALVGGIGLGCIAGLLEIISLPYFYDDPISEVTITIAIPYMLYWLCEQVYCSGAVAIVILGLLLSNYKTAISSEATIFMEKFWDMLALIANTIIYLLAALTVVELIKPNAQNSLKYNTILFEIGLASKNYTIDFIHNQILFVF
;
A
#
# COMPACT_ATOMS: atom_id res chain seq x y z
N THR A 1 -8.89 -11.15 22.64
CA THR A 1 -9.91 -12.21 22.51
C THR A 1 -11.34 -11.70 22.38
N LEU A 2 -11.67 -10.46 22.79
CA LEU A 2 -13.03 -9.89 22.66
C LEU A 2 -13.30 -9.16 21.32
N ILE A 3 -12.26 -8.76 20.56
CA ILE A 3 -12.43 -8.15 19.23
C ILE A 3 -12.88 -9.18 18.19
N ARG A 4 -12.47 -10.45 18.35
CA ARG A 4 -12.83 -11.57 17.46
C ARG A 4 -14.31 -11.96 17.51
N GLN A 5 -15.07 -11.46 18.49
CA GLN A 5 -16.52 -11.71 18.60
C GLN A 5 -17.37 -10.60 17.96
N ALA A 6 -16.80 -9.43 17.62
CA ALA A 6 -17.50 -8.39 16.88
C ALA A 6 -17.56 -8.67 15.37
N ASP A 7 -16.76 -9.62 14.87
CA ASP A 7 -16.68 -9.96 13.45
C ASP A 7 -17.80 -10.89 12.96
N TYR A 8 -18.64 -11.44 13.85
CA TYR A 8 -19.73 -12.36 13.49
C TYR A 8 -20.92 -11.69 12.78
N GLY A 9 -20.92 -10.36 12.63
CA GLY A 9 -22.01 -9.61 11.99
C GLY A 9 -21.62 -8.76 10.77
N LYS A 10 -20.33 -8.65 10.43
CA LYS A 10 -19.93 -7.90 9.23
C LYS A 10 -20.10 -8.79 8.00
N THR A 11 -21.18 -8.57 7.24
CA THR A 11 -21.38 -9.18 5.93
C THR A 11 -20.10 -9.01 5.09
N LYS A 12 -19.65 -10.04 4.35
CA LYS A 12 -18.45 -9.99 3.47
C LYS A 12 -18.37 -8.69 2.64
N ARG A 13 -19.52 -8.18 2.20
CA ARG A 13 -19.69 -6.90 1.51
C ARG A 13 -19.24 -5.67 2.32
N LEU A 14 -19.54 -5.62 3.62
CA LEU A 14 -19.13 -4.51 4.48
C LEU A 14 -17.61 -4.49 4.68
N SER A 15 -16.98 -5.67 4.76
CA SER A 15 -15.51 -5.76 4.84
C SER A 15 -14.86 -5.15 3.59
N ILE A 16 -15.29 -5.58 2.40
CA ILE A 16 -14.76 -5.08 1.12
C ILE A 16 -14.94 -3.56 0.98
N ILE A 17 -16.09 -3.02 1.42
CA ILE A 17 -16.34 -1.57 1.37
C ILE A 17 -15.39 -0.80 2.29
N LEU A 18 -15.25 -1.24 3.55
CA LEU A 18 -14.37 -0.58 4.52
C LEU A 18 -12.91 -0.62 4.10
N GLU A 19 -12.50 -1.72 3.49
CA GLU A 19 -11.17 -1.93 2.95
C GLU A 19 -10.89 -1.00 1.75
N GLY A 20 -11.84 -0.87 0.83
CA GLY A 20 -11.72 0.07 -0.27
C GLY A 20 -11.69 1.53 0.17
N GLU A 21 -12.49 1.88 1.17
CA GLU A 21 -12.43 3.21 1.79
C GLU A 21 -11.05 3.48 2.40
N ALA A 22 -10.49 2.50 3.13
CA ALA A 22 -9.17 2.63 3.76
C ALA A 22 -8.05 2.81 2.72
N VAL A 23 -8.07 2.06 1.61
CA VAL A 23 -7.07 2.18 0.54
C VAL A 23 -7.13 3.54 -0.16
N ILE A 24 -8.33 4.03 -0.47
CA ILE A 24 -8.53 5.36 -1.06
C ILE A 24 -8.04 6.43 -0.08
N ASN A 25 -8.43 6.34 1.19
CA ASN A 25 -8.05 7.30 2.22
C ASN A 25 -6.53 7.34 2.43
N ASN A 26 -5.86 6.19 2.46
CA ASN A 26 -4.40 6.12 2.56
C ASN A 26 -3.71 6.84 1.39
N SER A 27 -4.25 6.67 0.18
CA SER A 27 -3.70 7.31 -1.02
C SER A 27 -3.92 8.83 -1.02
N LEU A 28 -5.06 9.30 -0.53
CA LEU A 28 -5.32 10.72 -0.32
C LEU A 28 -4.40 11.32 0.75
N ALA A 29 -4.14 10.58 1.84
CA ALA A 29 -3.21 11.02 2.87
C ALA A 29 -1.78 11.19 2.32
N ILE A 30 -1.31 10.28 1.48
CA ILE A 30 0.00 10.39 0.82
C ILE A 30 0.07 11.64 -0.08
N ILE A 31 -0.98 11.93 -0.85
CA ILE A 31 -1.02 13.15 -1.67
C ILE A 31 -0.92 14.39 -0.80
N LEU A 32 -1.77 14.49 0.23
CA LEU A 32 -1.79 15.65 1.12
C LEU A 32 -0.45 15.83 1.82
N PHE A 33 0.17 14.74 2.28
CA PHE A 33 1.48 14.76 2.88
C PHE A 33 2.54 15.29 1.90
N ASN A 34 2.56 14.79 0.66
CA ASN A 34 3.50 15.24 -0.36
C ASN A 34 3.28 16.71 -0.75
N SER A 35 2.03 17.17 -0.86
CA SER A 35 1.70 18.58 -1.10
C SER A 35 2.09 19.49 0.06
N ILE A 36 1.92 19.05 1.31
CA ILE A 36 2.36 19.81 2.48
C ILE A 36 3.89 19.85 2.54
N LYS A 37 4.56 18.72 2.28
CA LYS A 37 6.02 18.63 2.25
C LYS A 37 6.61 19.57 1.20
N SER A 38 6.06 19.59 -0.03
CA SER A 38 6.52 20.49 -1.08
C SER A 38 6.28 21.95 -0.71
N PHE A 39 5.17 22.25 -0.03
CA PHE A 39 4.87 23.59 0.47
C PHE A 39 5.85 24.05 1.55
N VAL A 40 6.16 23.19 2.53
CA VAL A 40 7.08 23.51 3.64
C VAL A 40 8.53 23.66 3.15
N VAL A 41 8.98 22.81 2.24
CA VAL A 41 10.37 22.82 1.76
C VAL A 41 10.66 24.01 0.84
N ASN A 42 9.67 24.48 0.07
CA ASN A 42 9.91 25.50 -0.94
C ASN A 42 9.91 26.96 -0.40
N ASP A 43 9.57 27.19 0.87
CA ASP A 43 9.60 28.49 1.59
C ASP A 43 9.26 29.73 0.73
N GLN A 44 8.29 29.59 -0.20
CA GLN A 44 7.91 30.67 -1.10
C GLN A 44 6.86 31.54 -0.41
N THR A 45 7.36 32.52 0.32
CA THR A 45 6.65 33.59 1.05
C THR A 45 5.65 34.42 0.21
N SER A 46 5.45 34.10 -1.07
CA SER A 46 4.64 34.89 -2.02
C SER A 46 3.67 34.09 -2.87
N HIS A 47 3.58 32.76 -2.72
CA HIS A 47 2.73 31.93 -3.58
C HIS A 47 1.56 31.28 -2.82
N SER A 48 0.43 31.97 -3.04
CA SER A 48 -0.97 31.69 -2.73
C SER A 48 -1.35 30.24 -2.44
N LYS A 49 -2.26 30.06 -1.46
CA LYS A 49 -3.09 28.86 -1.25
C LYS A 49 -3.58 28.23 -2.58
N VAL A 50 -3.80 29.06 -3.61
CA VAL A 50 -4.17 28.63 -4.97
C VAL A 50 -3.16 27.68 -5.61
N GLU A 51 -1.85 27.88 -5.42
CA GLU A 51 -0.82 27.01 -6.00
C GLU A 51 -0.77 25.65 -5.29
N PHE A 52 -0.97 25.62 -3.97
CA PHE A 52 -1.16 24.38 -3.21
C PHE A 52 -2.37 23.59 -3.73
N PHE A 53 -3.52 24.24 -3.92
CA PHE A 53 -4.71 23.58 -4.46
C PHE A 53 -4.49 23.12 -5.91
N LYS A 54 -3.81 23.92 -6.73
CA LYS A 54 -3.52 23.60 -8.13
C LYS A 54 -2.60 22.39 -8.24
N THR A 55 -1.49 22.37 -7.51
CA THR A 55 -0.52 21.25 -7.52
C THR A 55 -1.16 19.97 -7.01
N THR A 56 -1.93 20.05 -5.92
CA THR A 56 -2.68 18.92 -5.37
C THR A 56 -3.73 18.39 -6.36
N ALA A 57 -4.47 19.29 -7.01
CA ALA A 57 -5.48 18.91 -8.01
C ALA A 57 -4.85 18.26 -9.25
N ILE A 58 -3.72 18.81 -9.75
CA ILE A 58 -2.97 18.22 -10.87
C ILE A 58 -2.46 16.83 -10.49
N ALA A 59 -1.90 16.67 -9.29
CA ALA A 59 -1.40 15.38 -8.83
C ALA A 59 -2.51 14.33 -8.75
N LEU A 60 -3.70 14.72 -8.29
CA LEU A 60 -4.87 13.85 -8.19
C LEU A 60 -5.43 13.49 -9.58
N VAL A 61 -5.69 14.49 -10.43
CA VAL A 61 -6.26 14.28 -11.77
C VAL A 61 -5.29 13.51 -12.66
N GLY A 62 -4.00 13.85 -12.60
CA GLY A 62 -2.95 13.15 -13.33
C GLY A 62 -2.77 11.70 -12.88
N GLY A 63 -2.84 11.45 -11.57
CA GLY A 63 -2.87 10.09 -11.02
C GLY A 63 -4.07 9.29 -11.53
N ILE A 64 -5.27 9.88 -11.53
CA ILE A 64 -6.47 9.22 -12.07
C ILE A 64 -6.32 8.94 -13.57
N GLY A 65 -5.85 9.92 -14.35
CA GLY A 65 -5.67 9.76 -15.80
C GLY A 65 -4.67 8.66 -16.14
N LEU A 66 -3.48 8.68 -15.52
CA LEU A 66 -2.44 7.68 -15.76
C LEU A 66 -2.86 6.29 -15.26
N GLY A 67 -3.53 6.21 -14.11
CA GLY A 67 -4.10 4.96 -13.60
C GLY A 67 -5.14 4.36 -14.54
N CYS A 68 -6.02 5.18 -15.12
CA CYS A 68 -6.98 4.73 -16.12
C CYS A 68 -6.31 4.20 -17.39
N ILE A 69 -5.30 4.92 -17.90
CA ILE A 69 -4.57 4.52 -19.11
C ILE A 69 -3.86 3.18 -18.85
N ALA A 70 -3.14 3.06 -17.74
CA ALA A 70 -2.43 1.84 -17.38
C ALA A 70 -3.39 0.66 -17.16
N GLY A 71 -4.52 0.88 -16.49
CA GLY A 71 -5.51 -0.18 -16.28
C GLY A 71 -6.15 -0.66 -17.56
N LEU A 72 -6.47 0.23 -18.50
CA LEU A 72 -6.95 -0.16 -19.82
C LEU A 72 -5.89 -0.95 -20.59
N LEU A 73 -4.63 -0.53 -20.55
CA LEU A 73 -3.52 -1.26 -21.18
C LEU A 73 -3.36 -2.66 -20.57
N GLU A 74 -3.44 -2.78 -19.25
CA GLU A 74 -3.31 -4.06 -18.55
C GLU A 74 -4.48 -5.00 -18.90
N ILE A 75 -5.73 -4.50 -18.89
CA ILE A 75 -6.93 -5.26 -19.29
C ILE A 75 -6.81 -5.79 -20.72
N ILE A 76 -6.28 -4.98 -21.65
CA ILE A 76 -6.07 -5.39 -23.05
C ILE A 76 -4.93 -6.41 -23.15
N SER A 77 -3.92 -6.32 -22.28
CA SER A 77 -2.75 -7.20 -22.30
C SER A 77 -2.99 -8.57 -21.65
N LEU A 78 -3.86 -8.65 -20.64
CA LEU A 78 -4.14 -9.86 -19.86
C LEU A 78 -4.46 -11.11 -20.71
N PRO A 79 -5.29 -11.03 -21.77
CA PRO A 79 -5.57 -12.18 -22.65
C PRO A 79 -4.35 -12.72 -23.40
N TYR A 80 -3.28 -11.93 -23.58
CA TYR A 80 -2.06 -12.37 -24.27
C TYR A 80 -1.12 -13.20 -23.38
N PHE A 81 -1.29 -13.11 -22.06
CA PHE A 81 -0.46 -13.81 -21.06
C PHE A 81 -1.21 -14.96 -20.39
N TYR A 82 -2.44 -15.22 -20.81
CA TYR A 82 -3.27 -16.33 -20.36
C TYR A 82 -2.56 -17.65 -20.67
N ASP A 83 -2.42 -18.54 -19.67
CA ASP A 83 -1.71 -19.84 -19.65
C ASP A 83 -0.25 -19.85 -19.12
N ASP A 84 0.31 -18.73 -18.66
CA ASP A 84 1.58 -18.74 -17.90
C ASP A 84 1.45 -18.01 -16.54
N PRO A 85 1.23 -18.75 -15.44
CA PRO A 85 1.03 -18.18 -14.11
C PRO A 85 2.20 -17.30 -13.64
N ILE A 86 3.43 -17.61 -14.05
CA ILE A 86 4.61 -16.84 -13.65
C ILE A 86 4.60 -15.48 -14.34
N SER A 87 4.26 -15.46 -15.62
CA SER A 87 4.13 -14.23 -16.41
C SER A 87 2.96 -13.37 -15.94
N GLU A 88 1.80 -13.97 -15.66
CA GLU A 88 0.63 -13.27 -15.09
C GLU A 88 1.01 -12.54 -13.79
N VAL A 89 1.61 -13.26 -12.84
CA VAL A 89 2.07 -12.70 -11.55
C VAL A 89 3.09 -11.58 -11.75
N THR A 90 4.07 -11.79 -12.63
CA THR A 90 5.15 -10.82 -12.86
C THR A 90 4.58 -9.51 -13.38
N ILE A 91 3.63 -9.56 -14.30
CA ILE A 91 3.00 -8.37 -14.89
C ILE A 91 2.19 -7.61 -13.86
N THR A 92 1.43 -8.29 -13.01
CA THR A 92 0.61 -7.60 -12.00
C THR A 92 1.44 -6.97 -10.87
N ILE A 93 2.72 -7.32 -10.74
CA ILE A 93 3.65 -6.62 -9.85
C ILE A 93 4.40 -5.51 -10.60
N ALA A 94 4.84 -5.79 -11.83
CA ALA A 94 5.64 -4.87 -12.62
C ALA A 94 4.87 -3.62 -13.04
N ILE A 95 3.60 -3.77 -13.46
CA ILE A 95 2.79 -2.64 -13.94
C ILE A 95 2.54 -1.60 -12.83
N PRO A 96 2.04 -1.96 -11.63
CA PRO A 96 1.85 -0.99 -10.56
C PRO A 96 3.14 -0.25 -10.17
N TYR A 97 4.28 -0.96 -10.17
CA TYR A 97 5.58 -0.37 -9.87
C TYR A 97 6.02 0.64 -10.95
N MET A 98 5.96 0.25 -12.23
CA MET A 98 6.29 1.15 -13.34
C MET A 98 5.36 2.36 -13.38
N LEU A 99 4.06 2.16 -13.15
CA LEU A 99 3.06 3.21 -13.09
C LEU A 99 3.38 4.21 -11.98
N TYR A 100 3.70 3.74 -10.78
CA TYR A 100 4.08 4.61 -9.67
C TYR A 100 5.27 5.48 -10.03
N TRP A 101 6.34 4.86 -10.55
CA TRP A 101 7.55 5.56 -10.94
C TRP A 101 7.29 6.59 -12.04
N LEU A 102 6.50 6.24 -13.06
CA LEU A 102 6.10 7.16 -14.14
C LEU A 102 5.30 8.36 -13.61
N CYS A 103 4.37 8.13 -12.68
CA CYS A 103 3.60 9.22 -12.08
C CYS A 103 4.50 10.22 -11.35
N GLU A 104 5.49 9.73 -10.59
CA GLU A 104 6.44 10.61 -9.89
C GLU A 104 7.26 11.48 -10.86
N GLN A 105 7.60 10.99 -12.06
CA GLN A 105 8.30 11.79 -13.08
C GLN A 105 7.44 12.92 -13.68
N VAL A 106 6.12 12.75 -13.70
CA VAL A 106 5.18 13.72 -14.29
C VAL A 106 4.45 14.53 -13.20
N TYR A 107 5.00 14.56 -11.98
CA TYR A 107 4.41 15.27 -10.83
C TYR A 107 2.96 14.85 -10.52
N CYS A 108 2.62 13.60 -10.81
CA CYS A 108 1.33 12.98 -10.55
C CYS A 108 1.41 12.08 -9.31
N SER A 109 0.25 11.79 -8.69
CA SER A 109 0.21 10.87 -7.55
C SER A 109 0.28 9.41 -8.01
N GLY A 110 1.43 8.77 -7.83
CA GLY A 110 1.60 7.35 -8.10
C GLY A 110 0.68 6.48 -7.21
N ALA A 111 0.46 6.88 -5.96
CA ALA A 111 -0.43 6.17 -5.05
C ALA A 111 -1.87 6.12 -5.58
N VAL A 112 -2.41 7.25 -6.06
CA VAL A 112 -3.76 7.29 -6.66
C VAL A 112 -3.80 6.53 -7.98
N ALA A 113 -2.76 6.60 -8.80
CA ALA A 113 -2.71 5.86 -10.04
C ALA A 113 -2.82 4.35 -9.82
N ILE A 114 -2.12 3.80 -8.81
CA ILE A 114 -2.24 2.38 -8.42
C ILE A 114 -3.66 2.04 -7.92
N VAL A 115 -4.29 2.92 -7.14
CA VAL A 115 -5.66 2.67 -6.66
C VAL A 115 -6.64 2.60 -7.83
N ILE A 116 -6.54 3.53 -8.78
CA ILE A 116 -7.40 3.52 -9.97
C ILE A 116 -7.13 2.29 -10.85
N LEU A 117 -5.86 1.91 -11.00
CA LEU A 117 -5.45 0.69 -11.67
C LEU A 117 -6.13 -0.54 -11.03
N GLY A 118 -5.98 -0.72 -9.71
CA GLY A 118 -6.56 -1.84 -8.97
C GLY A 118 -8.10 -1.85 -9.03
N LEU A 119 -8.75 -0.68 -8.94
CA LEU A 119 -10.21 -0.58 -9.10
C LEU A 119 -10.69 -1.03 -10.48
N LEU A 120 -9.94 -0.71 -11.54
CA LEU A 120 -10.26 -1.18 -12.89
C LEU A 120 -10.06 -2.69 -13.00
N LEU A 121 -8.93 -3.22 -12.53
CA LEU A 121 -8.63 -4.66 -12.57
C LEU A 121 -9.59 -5.48 -11.71
N SER A 122 -10.09 -4.95 -10.59
CA SER A 122 -11.07 -5.60 -9.73
C SER A 122 -12.39 -5.90 -10.45
N ASN A 123 -12.73 -5.20 -11.53
CA ASN A 123 -13.90 -5.53 -12.34
C ASN A 123 -13.64 -6.69 -13.33
N TYR A 124 -12.38 -7.05 -13.55
CA TYR A 124 -11.94 -8.07 -14.51
C TYR A 124 -11.30 -9.30 -13.84
N LYS A 125 -11.63 -9.57 -12.56
CA LYS A 125 -11.09 -10.71 -11.78
C LYS A 125 -11.22 -12.08 -12.46
N THR A 126 -12.17 -12.25 -13.37
CA THR A 126 -12.34 -13.49 -14.15
C THR A 126 -11.25 -13.73 -15.20
N ALA A 127 -10.37 -12.76 -15.45
CA ALA A 127 -9.29 -12.85 -16.41
C ALA A 127 -8.00 -13.47 -15.83
N ILE A 128 -7.90 -13.63 -14.50
CA ILE A 128 -6.72 -14.18 -13.81
C ILE A 128 -6.94 -15.67 -13.55
N SER A 129 -5.93 -16.49 -13.82
CA SER A 129 -6.00 -17.93 -13.57
C SER A 129 -6.04 -18.24 -12.06
N SER A 130 -6.79 -19.27 -11.64
CA SER A 130 -6.84 -19.67 -10.23
C SER A 130 -5.47 -20.10 -9.69
N GLU A 131 -4.61 -20.61 -10.56
CA GLU A 131 -3.23 -20.99 -10.24
C GLU A 131 -2.37 -19.75 -9.95
N ALA A 132 -2.49 -18.68 -10.76
CA ALA A 132 -1.85 -17.40 -10.49
C ALA A 132 -2.34 -16.78 -9.17
N THR A 133 -3.64 -16.87 -8.85
CA THR A 133 -4.16 -16.37 -7.56
C THR A 133 -3.50 -17.08 -6.37
N ILE A 134 -3.42 -18.42 -6.38
CA ILE A 134 -2.78 -19.19 -5.30
C ILE A 134 -1.28 -18.88 -5.21
N PHE A 135 -0.61 -18.71 -6.35
CA PHE A 135 0.79 -18.30 -6.36
C PHE A 135 0.98 -16.91 -5.76
N MET A 136 0.11 -15.96 -6.11
CA MET A 136 0.13 -14.59 -5.55
C MET A 136 -0.04 -14.60 -4.04
N GLU A 137 -1.03 -15.31 -3.51
CA GLU A 137 -1.23 -15.43 -2.07
C GLU A 137 0.06 -15.90 -1.37
N LYS A 138 0.69 -16.97 -1.88
CA LYS A 138 1.95 -17.48 -1.33
C LYS A 138 3.11 -16.51 -1.47
N PHE A 139 3.20 -15.79 -2.58
CA PHE A 139 4.25 -14.81 -2.83
C PHE A 139 4.17 -13.66 -1.81
N TRP A 140 2.97 -13.16 -1.55
CA TRP A 140 2.76 -12.10 -0.57
C TRP A 140 2.93 -12.57 0.87
N ASP A 141 2.52 -13.80 1.20
CA ASP A 141 2.82 -14.41 2.50
C ASP A 141 4.33 -14.48 2.75
N MET A 142 5.11 -14.84 1.72
CA MET A 142 6.56 -14.85 1.78
C MET A 142 7.14 -13.44 1.98
N LEU A 143 6.66 -12.44 1.23
CA LEU A 143 7.07 -11.05 1.41
C LEU A 143 6.74 -10.52 2.81
N ALA A 144 5.56 -10.85 3.33
CA ALA A 144 5.14 -10.50 4.68
C ALA A 144 6.09 -11.09 5.73
N LEU A 145 6.50 -12.35 5.55
CA LEU A 145 7.46 -13.00 6.43
C LEU A 145 8.82 -12.30 6.42
N ILE A 146 9.32 -11.94 5.23
CA ILE A 146 10.59 -11.23 5.06
C ILE A 146 10.52 -9.85 5.72
N ALA A 147 9.49 -9.07 5.41
CA ALA A 147 9.29 -7.74 5.98
C ALA A 147 9.19 -7.77 7.51
N ASN A 148 8.42 -8.73 8.05
CA ASN A 148 8.33 -8.95 9.49
C ASN A 148 9.71 -9.23 10.09
N THR A 149 10.49 -10.13 9.49
CA THR A 149 11.84 -10.46 9.96
C THR A 149 12.75 -9.24 9.99
N ILE A 150 12.69 -8.40 8.95
CA ILE A 150 13.45 -7.14 8.88
C ILE A 150 13.01 -6.17 9.98
N ILE A 151 11.70 -5.98 10.19
CA ILE A 151 11.17 -5.10 11.25
C ILE A 151 11.65 -5.58 12.63
N TYR A 152 11.59 -6.89 12.90
CA TYR A 152 12.11 -7.45 14.15
C TYR A 152 13.61 -7.21 14.32
N LEU A 153 14.39 -7.39 13.24
CA LEU A 153 15.83 -7.14 13.26
C LEU A 153 16.14 -5.66 13.53
N LEU A 154 15.45 -4.74 12.86
CA LEU A 154 15.62 -3.29 13.08
C LEU A 154 15.20 -2.86 14.49
N ALA A 155 14.09 -3.39 15.01
CA ALA A 155 13.64 -3.14 16.37
C ALA A 155 14.69 -3.63 17.40
N ALA A 156 15.23 -4.84 17.21
CA ALA A 156 16.26 -5.39 18.07
C ALA A 156 17.55 -4.54 18.05
N LEU A 157 17.99 -4.09 16.87
CA LEU A 157 19.14 -3.18 16.75
C LEU A 157 18.91 -1.84 17.46
N THR A 158 17.73 -1.26 17.30
CA THR A 158 17.34 0.00 17.96
C THR A 158 17.37 -0.15 19.48
N VAL A 159 16.90 -1.28 20.01
CA VAL A 159 16.95 -1.59 21.45
C VAL A 159 18.39 -1.68 21.96
N VAL A 160 19.29 -2.34 21.24
CA VAL A 160 20.70 -2.48 21.63
C VAL A 160 21.39 -1.10 21.69
N GLU A 161 21.09 -0.21 20.75
CA GLU A 161 21.63 1.15 20.74
C GLU A 161 21.14 1.99 21.93
N LEU A 162 19.86 1.83 22.32
CA LEU A 162 19.25 2.51 23.46
C LEU A 162 19.74 2.01 24.83
N ILE A 163 20.34 0.82 24.92
CA ILE A 163 20.82 0.20 26.17
C ILE A 163 22.27 0.66 26.52
N LYS A 164 22.97 1.40 25.65
CA LYS A 164 24.19 2.13 26.03
C LYS A 164 23.90 3.05 27.24
N PRO A 165 24.86 3.23 28.17
CA PRO A 165 24.58 3.16 29.61
C PRO A 165 23.83 4.38 30.14
N ASN A 166 22.49 4.27 30.20
CA ASN A 166 21.66 5.04 31.14
C ASN A 166 20.55 4.11 31.67
N ALA A 167 20.93 3.32 32.69
CA ALA A 167 20.40 1.97 32.97
C ALA A 167 19.18 1.88 33.90
N GLN A 168 18.27 2.87 33.96
CA GLN A 168 17.10 2.79 34.87
C GLN A 168 15.72 2.70 34.19
N ASN A 169 15.58 3.07 32.91
CA ASN A 169 14.31 2.95 32.18
C ASN A 169 14.29 1.85 31.10
N SER A 170 15.39 1.12 30.91
CA SER A 170 15.60 0.17 29.79
C SER A 170 14.58 -0.98 29.75
N LEU A 171 14.11 -1.47 30.90
CA LEU A 171 13.16 -2.60 30.97
C LEU A 171 11.74 -2.23 30.48
N LYS A 172 11.28 -0.99 30.72
CA LYS A 172 9.96 -0.51 30.24
C LYS A 172 9.97 -0.27 28.73
N TYR A 173 11.04 0.30 28.19
CA TYR A 173 11.16 0.48 26.73
C TYR A 173 11.23 -0.85 26.00
N ASN A 174 11.90 -1.85 26.57
CA ASN A 174 12.04 -3.16 25.93
C ASN A 174 10.70 -3.92 25.86
N THR A 175 9.86 -3.82 26.90
CA THR A 175 8.50 -4.41 26.87
C THR A 175 7.58 -3.68 25.89
N ILE A 176 7.62 -2.35 25.85
CA ILE A 176 6.80 -1.55 24.92
C ILE A 176 7.20 -1.82 23.46
N LEU A 177 8.50 -1.88 23.14
CA LEU A 177 8.97 -2.17 21.78
C LEU A 177 8.69 -3.62 21.35
N PHE A 178 8.77 -4.58 22.28
CA PHE A 178 8.39 -5.96 22.02
C PHE A 178 6.87 -6.10 21.78
N GLU A 179 6.04 -5.39 22.54
CA GLU A 179 4.60 -5.36 22.31
C GLU A 179 4.22 -4.66 21.00
N ILE A 180 4.91 -3.57 20.63
CA ILE A 180 4.74 -2.92 19.33
C ILE A 180 5.12 -3.89 18.19
N GLY A 181 6.19 -4.67 18.33
CA GLY A 181 6.58 -5.69 17.35
C GLY A 181 5.59 -6.86 17.25
N LEU A 182 5.07 -7.34 18.39
CA LEU A 182 4.01 -8.36 18.42
C LEU A 182 2.70 -7.84 17.81
N ALA A 183 2.34 -6.59 18.07
CA ALA A 183 1.20 -5.93 17.45
C ALA A 183 1.42 -5.79 15.94
N SER A 184 2.61 -5.34 15.50
CA SER A 184 2.91 -5.17 14.07
C SER A 184 2.76 -6.47 13.30
N LYS A 185 3.17 -7.62 13.85
CA LYS A 185 3.00 -8.92 13.19
C LYS A 185 1.55 -9.21 12.79
N ASN A 186 0.60 -8.95 13.69
CA ASN A 186 -0.82 -9.17 13.40
C ASN A 186 -1.33 -8.14 12.39
N TYR A 187 -0.95 -6.87 12.52
CA TYR A 187 -1.36 -5.82 11.59
C TYR A 187 -0.75 -5.97 10.20
N THR A 188 0.52 -6.41 10.06
CA THR A 188 1.19 -6.55 8.77
C THR A 188 0.64 -7.72 7.97
N ILE A 189 0.28 -8.82 8.63
CA ILE A 189 -0.36 -9.97 7.97
C ILE A 189 -1.79 -9.61 7.54
N ASP A 190 -2.57 -8.97 8.42
CA ASP A 190 -3.94 -8.54 8.09
C ASP A 190 -3.94 -7.42 7.02
N PHE A 191 -2.97 -6.51 7.05
CA PHE A 191 -2.82 -5.43 6.06
C PHE A 191 -2.40 -5.96 4.69
N ILE A 192 -1.50 -6.94 4.64
CA ILE A 192 -1.07 -7.57 3.38
C ILE A 192 -2.19 -8.44 2.81
N HIS A 193 -2.85 -9.26 3.63
CA HIS A 193 -4.02 -10.03 3.20
C HIS A 193 -5.10 -9.12 2.60
N ASN A 194 -5.32 -7.97 3.23
CA ASN A 194 -6.28 -6.97 2.75
C ASN A 194 -5.83 -6.22 1.49
N GLN A 195 -4.55 -5.85 1.37
CA GLN A 195 -4.04 -5.24 0.15
C GLN A 195 -4.09 -6.19 -1.05
N ILE A 196 -3.86 -7.49 -0.86
CA ILE A 196 -3.99 -8.51 -1.91
C ILE A 196 -5.45 -8.59 -2.38
N LEU A 197 -6.41 -8.61 -1.45
CA LEU A 197 -7.86 -8.65 -1.75
C LEU A 197 -8.40 -7.40 -2.46
N PHE A 198 -7.65 -6.29 -2.41
CA PHE A 198 -8.03 -5.04 -3.06
C PHE A 198 -7.34 -4.82 -4.41
N VAL A 199 -6.10 -5.31 -4.57
CA VAL A 199 -5.41 -5.30 -5.87
C VAL A 199 -5.89 -6.45 -6.77
N PHE A 200 -6.41 -7.54 -6.19
CA PHE A 200 -6.88 -8.76 -6.88
C PHE A 200 -8.25 -9.21 -6.36
#